data_AF-A0A352CBH0-F1
#
_entry.id   AF-A0A352CBH0-F1
#
_cell.length_a   1.000
_cell.length_b   1.000
_cell.length_c   1.000
_cell.angle_alpha   90.00
_cell.angle_beta   90.00
_cell.angle_gamma   90.00
#
_symmetry.space_group_name_H-M   'P 1'
#
loop_
_entity.id
_entity.type
_entity.pdbx_description
1 polymer ?
#
loop_
_entity_poly.entity_id
_entity_poly.type
_entity_poly.pdbx_seq_one_letter_code
_entity_poly.pdbx_strand_id
1 'polypeptide(L)'
;MAGGVEFKHEHWGSTFGFLMASIGSAVGLGNFWRFPTYAGENGGGAFVLVYVICVALVAFPVLVAEYGLGRRGGYSSIESVARLAEEAGKSQSWAGLSWIGGLGAFFILVFYCVIAGWVMAYVPLSFSGDFNEMDSAGISARFGVLVADVNAVLIWQAAFIVVTCVIVARGV
;
A
#
# COMPACT_ATOMS: atom_id res chain seq x y z
N MET A 1 15.16 -29.98 25.68
CA MET A 1 14.45 -30.18 24.41
C MET A 1 13.59 -28.95 24.16
N ALA A 2 14.12 -27.96 23.46
CA ALA A 2 13.36 -26.75 23.13
C ALA A 2 12.46 -27.09 21.94
N GLY A 3 11.15 -27.10 22.16
CA GLY A 3 10.17 -27.26 21.09
C GLY A 3 10.32 -26.09 20.12
N GLY A 4 10.94 -26.34 18.97
CA GLY A 4 11.00 -25.39 17.88
C GLY A 4 9.57 -25.13 17.43
N VAL A 5 9.13 -23.87 17.53
CA VAL A 5 7.89 -23.43 16.88
C VAL A 5 8.12 -23.58 15.39
N GLU A 6 7.52 -24.60 14.79
CA GLU A 6 7.57 -24.82 13.35
C GLU A 6 6.68 -23.75 12.69
N PHE A 7 7.30 -22.68 12.19
CA PHE A 7 6.60 -21.69 11.38
C PHE A 7 6.19 -22.34 10.06
N LYS A 8 4.93 -22.77 9.98
CA LYS A 8 4.33 -23.27 8.75
C LYS A 8 4.19 -22.10 7.78
N HIS A 9 5.06 -22.05 6.77
CA HIS A 9 5.02 -21.02 5.75
C HIS A 9 3.90 -21.34 4.76
N GLU A 10 2.95 -20.42 4.62
CA GLU A 10 1.89 -20.56 3.62
C GLU A 10 2.46 -20.25 2.24
N HIS A 11 2.27 -21.18 1.31
CA HIS A 11 2.62 -20.98 -0.09
C HIS A 11 1.37 -20.66 -0.89
N TRP A 12 1.52 -19.80 -1.88
CA TRP A 12 0.45 -19.47 -2.81
C TRP A 12 -0.09 -20.73 -3.50
N GLY A 13 -1.39 -20.98 -3.38
CA GLY A 13 -2.05 -22.12 -4.01
C GLY A 13 -2.04 -22.09 -5.54
N SER A 14 -1.81 -20.92 -6.15
CA SER A 14 -1.62 -20.78 -7.60
C SER A 14 -0.77 -19.55 -7.96
N THR A 15 -0.09 -19.61 -9.10
CA THR A 15 0.63 -18.46 -9.68
C THR A 15 -0.32 -17.31 -10.00
N PHE A 16 -1.56 -17.61 -10.39
CA PHE A 16 -2.58 -16.60 -10.63
C PHE A 16 -2.97 -15.87 -9.35
N GLY A 17 -3.16 -16.59 -8.24
CA GLY A 17 -3.43 -16.00 -6.92
C GLY A 17 -2.29 -15.08 -6.48
N PHE A 18 -1.05 -15.53 -6.61
CA PHE A 18 0.14 -14.70 -6.34
C PHE A 18 0.17 -13.43 -7.21
N LEU A 19 -0.10 -13.55 -8.51
CA LEU A 19 -0.09 -12.42 -9.43
C LEU A 19 -1.20 -11.42 -9.08
N MET A 20 -2.41 -11.88 -8.78
CA MET A 20 -3.53 -11.01 -8.41
C MET A 20 -3.27 -10.29 -7.09
N ALA A 21 -2.71 -10.97 -6.09
CA ALA A 21 -2.32 -10.33 -4.83
C ALA A 21 -1.21 -9.28 -5.03
N SER A 22 -0.22 -9.58 -5.89
CA SER A 22 0.87 -8.65 -6.22
C SER A 22 0.36 -7.41 -6.96
N ILE A 23 -0.52 -7.59 -7.94
CA ILE A 23 -1.16 -6.48 -8.67
C ILE A 23 -2.02 -5.66 -7.71
N GLY A 24 -2.81 -6.29 -6.85
CA GLY A 24 -3.63 -5.61 -5.85
C GLY A 24 -2.79 -4.80 -4.84
N SER A 25 -1.58 -5.27 -4.48
CA SER A 25 -0.66 -4.50 -3.64
C SER A 25 -0.04 -3.31 -4.38
N ALA A 26 0.18 -3.40 -5.70
CA ALA A 26 0.80 -2.35 -6.50
C ALA A 26 -0.21 -1.28 -6.96
N VAL A 27 -1.46 -1.68 -7.20
CA VAL A 27 -2.52 -0.80 -7.67
C VAL A 27 -3.35 -0.32 -6.48
N GLY A 28 -3.25 0.97 -6.18
CA GLY A 28 -3.98 1.57 -5.07
C GLY A 28 -4.38 3.02 -5.32
N LEU A 29 -4.86 3.66 -4.25
CA LEU A 29 -5.26 5.06 -4.22
C LEU A 29 -4.16 6.03 -4.65
N GLY A 30 -2.88 5.66 -4.45
CA GLY A 30 -1.75 6.44 -4.98
C GLY A 30 -1.83 6.65 -6.50
N ASN A 31 -2.27 5.64 -7.25
CA ASN A 31 -2.44 5.76 -8.69
C ASN A 31 -3.68 6.58 -9.07
N PHE A 32 -4.71 6.58 -8.22
CA PHE A 32 -5.97 7.27 -8.48
C PHE A 32 -5.97 8.76 -8.12
N TRP A 33 -5.34 9.16 -7.00
CA TRP A 33 -5.30 10.57 -6.60
C TRP A 33 -3.92 11.19 -6.75
N ARG A 34 -2.86 10.51 -6.28
CA ARG A 34 -1.53 11.12 -6.07
C ARG A 34 -0.87 11.32 -7.42
N PHE A 35 -0.83 10.27 -8.23
CA PHE A 35 -0.20 10.35 -9.55
C PHE A 35 -0.82 11.44 -10.45
N PRO A 36 -2.16 11.55 -10.60
CA PRO A 36 -2.76 12.60 -11.42
C PRO A 36 -2.50 14.01 -10.88
N THR A 37 -2.52 14.21 -9.55
CA THR A 37 -2.22 15.54 -8.97
C THR A 37 -0.78 15.96 -9.26
N TYR A 38 0.20 15.09 -9.02
CA TYR A 38 1.60 15.41 -9.34
C TYR A 38 1.81 15.60 -10.84
N ALA A 39 1.22 14.75 -11.69
CA ALA A 39 1.31 14.92 -13.13
C ALA A 39 0.73 16.27 -13.56
N GLY A 40 -0.44 16.66 -13.04
CA GLY A 40 -1.06 17.96 -13.34
C GLY A 40 -0.18 19.15 -12.92
N GLU A 41 0.41 19.09 -11.72
CA GLU A 41 1.21 20.19 -11.16
C GLU A 41 2.62 20.31 -11.75
N ASN A 42 3.20 19.20 -12.26
CA ASN A 42 4.61 19.15 -12.68
C ASN A 42 4.82 19.11 -14.20
N GLY A 43 3.88 19.63 -14.98
CA GLY A 43 4.02 19.75 -16.44
C GLY A 43 3.48 18.57 -17.25
N GLY A 44 2.53 17.81 -16.68
CA GLY A 44 1.71 16.83 -17.39
C GLY A 44 2.53 15.73 -18.06
N GLY A 45 2.48 15.69 -19.40
CA GLY A 45 3.14 14.64 -20.20
C GLY A 45 4.65 14.59 -20.04
N ALA A 46 5.32 15.74 -19.81
CA ALA A 46 6.77 15.75 -19.58
C ALA A 46 7.14 15.05 -18.27
N PHE A 47 6.37 15.28 -17.21
CA PHE A 47 6.51 14.57 -15.94
C PHE A 47 6.27 13.07 -16.12
N VAL A 48 5.22 12.69 -16.86
CA VAL A 48 4.91 11.27 -17.10
C VAL A 48 6.07 10.55 -17.83
N LEU A 49 6.70 11.20 -18.81
CA LEU A 49 7.84 10.61 -19.53
C LEU A 49 9.01 10.33 -18.58
N VAL A 50 9.40 11.32 -17.76
CA VAL A 50 10.47 11.16 -16.77
C VAL A 50 10.10 10.11 -15.73
N TYR A 51 8.85 10.12 -15.26
CA TYR A 51 8.31 9.13 -14.33
C TYR A 51 8.48 7.70 -14.87
N VAL A 52 8.09 7.44 -16.12
CA VAL A 52 8.22 6.11 -16.75
C VAL A 52 9.68 5.69 -16.86
N ILE A 53 10.59 6.60 -17.22
CA ILE A 53 12.03 6.32 -17.29
C ILE A 53 12.56 5.95 -15.89
N CYS A 54 12.20 6.71 -14.86
CA CYS A 54 12.59 6.40 -13.48
C CYS A 54 12.00 5.07 -12.99
N VAL A 55 10.76 4.74 -13.35
CA VAL A 55 10.15 3.44 -13.03
C VAL A 55 10.93 2.31 -13.70
N ALA A 56 11.28 2.44 -14.98
CA ALA A 56 12.00 1.41 -15.71
C ALA A 56 13.44 1.22 -15.20
N LEU A 57 14.15 2.30 -14.86
CA LEU A 57 15.56 2.26 -14.50
C LEU A 57 15.83 2.08 -13.00
N VAL A 58 14.88 2.45 -12.13
CA VAL A 58 15.06 2.40 -10.68
C VAL A 58 14.04 1.48 -10.04
N ALA A 59 12.75 1.73 -10.21
CA ALA A 59 11.71 0.97 -9.51
C ALA A 59 11.68 -0.50 -9.93
N PHE A 60 11.80 -0.78 -11.23
CA PHE A 60 11.75 -2.14 -11.76
C PHE A 60 12.96 -3.00 -11.29
N PRO A 61 14.22 -2.54 -11.38
CA PRO A 61 15.35 -3.29 -10.81
C PRO A 61 15.23 -3.53 -9.31
N VAL A 62 14.75 -2.55 -8.54
CA VAL A 62 14.52 -2.71 -7.11
C VAL A 62 13.44 -3.77 -6.85
N LEU A 63 12.33 -3.73 -7.58
CA LEU A 63 11.27 -4.72 -7.47
C LEU A 63 11.78 -6.14 -7.79
N VAL A 64 12.60 -6.31 -8.83
CA VAL A 64 13.20 -7.60 -9.17
C VAL A 64 14.13 -8.09 -8.05
N ALA A 65 14.89 -7.18 -7.43
CA ALA A 65 15.75 -7.52 -6.30
C ALA A 65 14.94 -7.96 -5.06
N GLU A 66 13.88 -7.22 -4.71
CA GLU A 66 12.99 -7.55 -3.60
C GLU A 66 12.24 -8.86 -3.82
N TYR A 67 11.72 -9.08 -5.04
CA TYR A 67 11.08 -10.33 -5.42
C TYR A 67 12.05 -11.52 -5.36
N GLY A 68 13.27 -11.35 -5.86
CA GLY A 68 14.31 -12.37 -5.79
C GLY A 68 14.69 -12.72 -4.34
N LEU A 69 14.73 -11.72 -3.47
CA LEU A 69 15.00 -11.89 -2.04
C LEU A 69 13.85 -12.63 -1.33
N GLY A 70 12.60 -12.20 -1.52
CA GLY A 70 11.43 -12.83 -0.91
C GLY A 70 11.22 -14.28 -1.36
N ARG A 71 11.51 -14.59 -2.64
CA ARG A 71 11.38 -15.95 -3.19
C ARG A 71 12.41 -16.94 -2.63
N ARG A 72 13.56 -16.46 -2.15
CA ARG A 72 14.61 -17.31 -1.54
C ARG A 72 14.34 -17.60 -0.07
N GLY A 73 13.78 -16.63 0.66
CA GLY A 73 13.75 -16.64 2.10
C GLY A 73 12.59 -17.41 2.72
N GLY A 74 11.36 -17.24 2.25
CA GLY A 74 10.17 -17.60 3.06
C GLY A 74 10.03 -16.78 4.36
N TYR A 75 11.14 -16.24 4.87
CA TYR A 75 11.23 -15.36 6.01
C TYR A 75 10.63 -13.97 5.76
N SER A 76 10.41 -13.23 6.85
CA SER A 76 10.03 -11.81 6.78
C SER A 76 11.07 -10.98 6.00
N SER A 77 10.68 -9.80 5.49
CA SER A 77 11.58 -8.90 4.74
C SER A 77 12.86 -8.55 5.52
N ILE A 78 12.76 -8.39 6.84
CA ILE A 78 13.88 -8.07 7.72
C ILE A 78 14.82 -9.28 7.84
N GLU A 79 14.27 -10.46 8.12
CA GLU A 79 15.07 -11.68 8.28
C GLU A 79 15.70 -12.14 6.96
N SER A 80 15.03 -11.91 5.83
CA SER A 80 15.56 -12.22 4.50
C SER A 80 16.82 -11.41 4.19
N VAL A 81 16.85 -10.11 4.51
CA VAL A 81 18.04 -9.27 4.34
C VAL A 81 19.15 -9.64 5.33
N ALA A 82 18.79 -9.92 6.58
CA ALA A 82 19.73 -10.36 7.60
C ALA A 82 20.49 -11.63 7.16
N ARG A 83 19.75 -12.67 6.72
CA ARG A 83 20.34 -13.92 6.24
C ARG A 83 21.18 -13.74 4.98
N LEU A 84 20.70 -12.95 4.02
CA LEU A 84 21.49 -12.65 2.81
C LEU A 84 22.82 -11.97 3.17
N ALA A 85 22.81 -11.05 4.15
CA ALA A 85 24.03 -10.41 4.62
C ALA A 85 24.98 -11.43 5.28
N GLU A 86 24.45 -12.40 6.03
CA GLU A 86 25.25 -13.48 6.65
C GLU A 86 25.90 -14.36 5.58
N GLU A 87 25.13 -14.83 4.60
CA GLU A 87 25.59 -15.67 3.50
C GLU A 87 26.65 -14.97 2.64
N ALA A 88 26.53 -13.66 2.47
CA ALA A 88 27.49 -12.84 1.74
C ALA A 88 28.75 -12.47 2.57
N GLY A 89 28.86 -12.94 3.81
CA GLY A 89 29.95 -12.57 4.73
C GLY A 89 29.98 -11.09 5.07
N LYS A 90 28.82 -10.42 5.06
CA LYS A 90 28.64 -9.00 5.36
C LYS A 90 27.99 -8.81 6.74
N SER A 91 28.04 -7.59 7.25
CA SER A 91 27.45 -7.26 8.55
C SER A 91 25.93 -7.42 8.54
N GLN A 92 25.37 -8.00 9.62
CA GLN A 92 23.92 -8.04 9.87
C GLN A 92 23.27 -6.65 9.95
N SER A 93 24.06 -5.58 10.08
CA SER A 93 23.58 -4.19 10.06
C SER A 93 22.80 -3.83 8.79
N TRP A 94 22.97 -4.56 7.69
CA TRP A 94 22.15 -4.41 6.48
C TRP A 94 20.66 -4.63 6.73
N ALA A 95 20.28 -5.44 7.74
CA ALA A 95 18.89 -5.61 8.16
C ALA A 95 18.25 -4.29 8.63
N GLY A 96 19.06 -3.31 9.04
CA GLY A 96 18.58 -1.96 9.37
C GLY A 96 17.88 -1.27 8.20
N LEU A 97 18.27 -1.57 6.96
CA LEU A 97 17.60 -1.03 5.77
C LEU A 97 16.16 -1.55 5.65
N SER A 98 15.94 -2.84 5.90
CA SER A 98 14.59 -3.43 5.93
C SER A 98 13.73 -2.87 7.06
N TRP A 99 14.33 -2.55 8.20
CA TRP A 99 13.62 -1.89 9.30
C TRP A 99 13.14 -0.49 8.93
N ILE A 100 13.96 0.30 8.23
CA ILE A 100 13.57 1.62 7.73
C ILE A 100 12.42 1.48 6.72
N GLY A 101 12.51 0.51 5.81
CA GLY A 101 11.43 0.22 4.86
C GLY A 101 10.13 -0.20 5.54
N GLY A 102 10.19 -1.09 6.53
CA GLY A 102 9.03 -1.53 7.31
C GLY A 102 8.39 -0.40 8.10
N LEU A 103 9.20 0.47 8.72
CA LEU A 103 8.69 1.65 9.43
C LEU A 103 8.07 2.67 8.45
N GLY A 104 8.66 2.85 7.28
CA GLY A 104 8.10 3.66 6.21
C GLY A 104 6.73 3.15 5.75
N ALA A 105 6.61 1.84 5.51
CA ALA A 105 5.35 1.20 5.16
C ALA A 105 4.28 1.37 6.26
N PHE A 106 4.67 1.28 7.53
CA PHE A 106 3.79 1.54 8.66
C PHE A 106 3.25 2.98 8.66
N PHE A 107 4.12 3.99 8.51
CA PHE A 107 3.67 5.38 8.43
C PHE A 107 2.80 5.64 7.21
N ILE A 108 3.10 4.98 6.08
CA ILE A 108 2.25 5.05 4.90
C ILE A 108 0.85 4.52 5.22
N LEU A 109 0.76 3.35 5.85
CA LEU A 109 -0.51 2.74 6.22
C LEU A 109 -1.35 3.66 7.11
N VAL A 110 -0.74 4.33 8.11
CA VAL A 110 -1.46 5.21 9.05
C VAL A 110 -2.23 6.30 8.33
N PHE A 111 -1.59 7.07 7.44
CA PHE A 111 -2.30 8.12 6.71
C PHE A 111 -3.22 7.54 5.63
N TYR A 112 -2.84 6.40 5.04
CA TYR A 112 -3.62 5.77 3.98
C TYR A 112 -4.99 5.29 4.47
N CYS A 113 -5.07 4.79 5.71
CA CYS A 113 -6.33 4.45 6.36
C CYS A 113 -7.29 5.64 6.47
N VAL A 114 -6.78 6.85 6.70
CA VAL A 114 -7.60 8.07 6.78
C VAL A 114 -8.21 8.39 5.42
N ILE A 115 -7.39 8.41 4.36
CA ILE A 115 -7.90 8.74 3.02
C ILE A 115 -8.84 7.65 2.49
N ALA A 116 -8.53 6.37 2.77
CA ALA A 116 -9.44 5.28 2.45
C ALA A 116 -10.78 5.40 3.20
N GLY A 117 -10.76 5.90 4.44
CA GLY A 117 -11.96 6.26 5.19
C GLY A 117 -12.81 7.32 4.46
N TRP A 118 -12.19 8.36 3.90
CA TRP A 118 -12.92 9.35 3.09
C TRP A 118 -13.58 8.71 1.87
N VAL A 119 -12.86 7.82 1.18
CA VAL A 119 -13.43 7.09 0.04
C VAL A 119 -14.61 6.22 0.48
N MET A 120 -14.49 5.48 1.58
CA MET A 120 -15.58 4.68 2.12
C MET A 120 -16.82 5.51 2.47
N ALA A 121 -16.64 6.73 2.99
CA ALA A 121 -17.74 7.65 3.26
C ALA A 121 -18.47 8.07 1.97
N TYR A 122 -17.73 8.24 0.87
CA TYR A 122 -18.26 8.65 -0.43
C TYR A 122 -18.90 7.51 -1.25
N VAL A 123 -18.57 6.26 -0.98
CA VAL A 123 -19.19 5.09 -1.65
C VAL A 123 -20.73 5.11 -1.54
N PRO A 124 -21.35 5.14 -0.34
CA PRO A 124 -22.82 5.15 -0.23
C PRO A 124 -23.44 6.43 -0.81
N LEU A 125 -22.78 7.58 -0.67
CA LEU A 125 -23.22 8.86 -1.26
C LEU A 125 -23.24 8.80 -2.79
N SER A 126 -22.35 8.00 -3.40
CA SER A 126 -22.33 7.81 -4.85
C SER A 126 -23.55 7.04 -5.36
N PHE A 127 -24.16 6.21 -4.49
CA PHE A 127 -25.38 5.46 -4.80
C PHE A 127 -26.67 6.19 -4.39
N SER A 128 -26.60 7.17 -3.47
CA SER A 128 -27.79 7.93 -3.04
C SER A 128 -28.31 8.91 -4.08
N GLY A 129 -27.49 9.25 -5.08
CA GLY A 129 -27.84 10.24 -6.11
C GLY A 129 -27.67 11.69 -5.66
N ASP A 130 -27.15 11.93 -4.45
CA ASP A 130 -26.96 13.27 -3.87
C ASP A 130 -26.05 14.16 -4.76
N PHE A 131 -25.15 13.56 -5.53
CA PHE A 131 -24.24 14.29 -6.42
C PHE A 131 -24.88 14.79 -7.71
N ASN A 132 -26.07 14.30 -8.10
CA ASN A 132 -26.67 14.64 -9.39
C ASN A 132 -27.11 16.11 -9.51
N GLU A 133 -27.40 16.75 -8.37
CA GLU A 133 -27.86 18.14 -8.31
C GLU A 133 -26.76 19.10 -7.80
N MET A 134 -25.55 18.59 -7.53
CA MET A 134 -24.44 19.41 -7.01
C MET A 134 -23.47 19.83 -8.11
N ASP A 135 -23.08 21.10 -8.09
CA ASP A 135 -21.96 21.59 -8.88
C ASP A 135 -20.61 21.27 -8.20
N SER A 136 -19.50 21.58 -8.88
CA SER A 136 -18.15 21.32 -8.36
C SER A 136 -17.87 22.05 -7.03
N ALA A 137 -18.48 23.22 -6.83
CA ALA A 137 -18.36 23.98 -5.59
C ALA A 137 -19.09 23.29 -4.43
N GLY A 138 -20.30 22.78 -4.66
CA GLY A 138 -21.09 22.02 -3.69
C GLY A 138 -20.40 20.72 -3.25
N ILE A 139 -19.80 19.99 -4.20
CA ILE A 139 -19.03 18.77 -3.90
C ILE A 139 -17.81 19.08 -3.02
N SER A 140 -17.09 20.16 -3.34
CA SER A 140 -15.94 20.61 -2.55
C SER A 140 -16.33 21.05 -1.15
N ALA A 141 -17.42 21.81 -1.00
CA ALA A 141 -17.94 22.21 0.30
C ALA A 141 -18.35 21.00 1.15
N ARG A 142 -18.98 19.98 0.53
CA ARG A 142 -19.35 18.74 1.20
C ARG A 142 -18.13 17.96 1.70
N PHE A 143 -17.06 17.92 0.91
CA PHE A 143 -15.78 17.34 1.34
C PHE A 143 -15.20 18.09 2.54
N GLY A 144 -15.24 19.42 2.51
CA GLY A 144 -14.82 20.26 3.65
C GLY A 144 -15.59 19.95 4.93
N VAL A 145 -16.90 19.72 4.85
CA VAL A 145 -17.73 19.29 5.99
C VAL A 145 -17.30 17.92 6.51
N LEU A 146 -17.05 16.95 5.63
CA LEU A 146 -16.59 15.62 6.04
C LEU A 146 -15.25 15.68 6.77
N VAL A 147 -14.28 16.39 6.21
CA VAL A 147 -12.93 16.49 6.78
C VAL A 147 -12.92 17.27 8.10
N ALA A 148 -13.84 18.21 8.28
CA ALA A 148 -14.02 18.95 9.52
C ALA A 148 -14.68 18.12 10.64
N ASP A 149 -15.49 17.11 10.30
CA ASP A 149 -16.13 16.22 11.27
C ASP A 149 -15.19 15.08 11.69
N VAL A 150 -14.49 15.31 12.80
CA VAL A 150 -13.54 14.36 13.39
C VAL A 150 -14.20 13.01 13.69
N ASN A 151 -15.45 13.00 14.16
CA ASN A 151 -16.13 11.75 14.52
C ASN A 151 -16.46 10.95 13.27
N ALA A 152 -16.97 11.59 12.23
CA ALA A 152 -17.25 10.94 10.95
C ALA A 152 -15.97 10.34 10.35
N VAL A 153 -14.87 11.09 10.31
CA VAL A 153 -13.58 10.60 9.80
C VAL A 153 -13.09 9.39 10.58
N LEU A 154 -13.13 9.44 11.91
CA LEU A 154 -12.69 8.33 12.76
C LEU A 154 -13.55 7.07 12.59
N ILE A 155 -14.88 7.23 12.44
CA ILE A 155 -15.79 6.11 12.23
C ILE A 155 -15.50 5.43 10.89
N TRP A 156 -15.36 6.19 9.80
CA TRP A 156 -15.09 5.63 8.49
C TRP A 156 -13.68 5.03 8.37
N GLN A 157 -12.69 5.63 9.02
CA GLN A 157 -11.36 5.05 9.17
C GLN A 157 -11.40 3.72 9.94
N ALA A 158 -12.10 3.67 11.07
CA ALA A 158 -12.25 2.45 11.86
C ALA A 158 -12.97 1.36 11.05
N ALA A 159 -14.03 1.72 10.31
CA ALA A 159 -14.72 0.80 9.41
C ALA A 159 -13.77 0.23 8.35
N PHE A 160 -12.92 1.07 7.73
CA PHE A 160 -11.95 0.62 6.74
C PHE A 160 -10.92 -0.36 7.34
N ILE A 161 -10.41 -0.05 8.53
CA ILE A 161 -9.48 -0.94 9.25
C ILE A 161 -10.16 -2.28 9.56
N VAL A 162 -11.39 -2.27 10.07
CA VAL A 162 -12.14 -3.50 10.37
C VAL A 162 -12.33 -4.34 9.11
N VAL A 163 -12.75 -3.75 7.99
CA VAL A 163 -12.90 -4.45 6.72
C VAL A 163 -11.57 -5.06 6.27
N THR A 164 -10.49 -4.28 6.35
CA THR A 164 -9.14 -4.75 6.00
C THR A 164 -8.72 -5.93 6.88
N CYS A 165 -8.91 -5.84 8.20
CA CYS A 165 -8.61 -6.94 9.13
C CYS A 165 -9.44 -8.19 8.84
N VAL A 166 -10.73 -8.04 8.50
CA VAL A 166 -11.60 -9.17 8.15
C VAL A 166 -11.15 -9.86 6.85
N ILE A 167 -10.74 -9.08 5.84
CA ILE A 167 -10.21 -9.61 4.58
C ILE A 167 -8.91 -10.38 4.84
N VAL A 168 -7.96 -9.76 5.56
CA VAL A 168 -6.68 -10.40 5.90
C VAL A 168 -6.88 -11.66 6.74
N ALA A 169 -7.80 -11.64 7.71
CA ALA A 169 -8.10 -12.81 8.55
C ALA A 169 -8.74 -13.98 7.79
N ARG A 170 -9.37 -13.73 6.63
CA ARG A 170 -9.95 -14.77 5.77
C ARG A 170 -8.97 -15.38 4.77
N GLY A 171 -7.71 -14.97 4.82
CA GLY A 171 -6.66 -15.43 3.93
C GLY A 171 -6.52 -14.49 2.73
N VAL A 172 -5.41 -13.77 2.71
CA VAL A 172 -4.78 -13.22 1.50
C VAL A 172 -3.74 -14.23 1.04
#